data_AF-A0A6M0C3N1-F1
#
_entry.id   AF-A0A6M0C3N1-F1
#
_cell.length_a   1.000
_cell.length_b   1.000
_cell.length_c   1.000
_cell.angle_alpha   90.00
_cell.angle_beta   90.00
_cell.angle_gamma   90.00
#
_symmetry.space_group_name_H-M   'P 1'
#
loop_
_entity.id
_entity.type
_entity.pdbx_description
1 polymer ?
#
loop_
_entity_poly.entity_id
_entity_poly.type
_entity_poly.pdbx_seq_one_letter_code
_entity_poly.pdbx_strand_id
1 'polypeptide(L)'
;LYTASLAFAFLGGTQAWLASIFGAVFLWPISSVILLVTHETYVGIENFQWFFFPKLEDAVLVAWGLLLYRCLARSYFFWQIANRLFRNPKATILSKKQSYFWVAEFQIFLLGFCWHLLNTTSKYDLKAGFYFICGLNLMVFLLLIICLSPHRQTLQEWSRYKHQQAKYGKSLIYDLIWGEKSPGLLAIAINAGIVTVIWLPWIFLSKQNVGIKEELAIALIMTLSIVLIYGAIAQITLLKKTKKRAIWVGINLAFLIFLLPIAFLVVAPEINASPFLWLFSPILFTAVEYASGTTIFIAFLSHLSILGLLSWQLTRKLKKAGESASKSLISS
;
A
#
# COMPACT_ATOMS: atom_id res chain seq x y z
N LEU A 1 21.61 2.29 -3.10
CA LEU A 1 20.97 3.63 -3.23
C LEU A 1 21.44 4.34 -4.49
N TYR A 2 22.75 4.59 -4.67
CA TYR A 2 23.28 5.33 -5.82
C TYR A 2 22.87 4.81 -7.19
N THR A 3 22.88 3.50 -7.44
CA THR A 3 22.60 2.92 -8.77
C THR A 3 21.14 3.05 -9.22
N ALA A 4 20.16 2.92 -8.32
CA ALA A 4 18.74 3.09 -8.65
C ALA A 4 18.38 4.58 -8.80
N SER A 5 18.94 5.45 -7.95
CA SER A 5 18.79 6.90 -8.05
C SER A 5 19.44 7.46 -9.32
N LEU A 6 20.63 6.97 -9.70
CA LEU A 6 21.32 7.33 -10.95
C LEU A 6 20.55 6.85 -12.17
N ALA A 7 20.06 5.60 -12.20
CA ALA A 7 19.27 5.09 -13.33
C ALA A 7 17.99 5.90 -13.57
N PHE A 8 17.31 6.36 -12.52
CA PHE A 8 16.12 7.21 -12.63
C PHE A 8 16.44 8.69 -12.90
N ALA A 9 17.59 9.19 -12.46
CA ALA A 9 18.09 10.51 -12.83
C ALA A 9 18.47 10.57 -14.32
N PHE A 10 19.08 9.51 -14.87
CA PHE A 10 19.43 9.42 -16.29
C PHE A 10 18.24 9.20 -17.22
N LEU A 11 17.12 8.66 -16.73
CA LEU A 11 15.86 8.54 -17.50
C LEU A 11 15.02 9.84 -17.53
N GLY A 12 15.57 10.96 -17.06
CA GLY A 12 15.02 12.31 -17.30
C GLY A 12 13.78 12.70 -16.49
N GLY A 13 13.55 12.08 -15.32
CA GLY A 13 12.35 12.30 -14.53
C GLY A 13 12.58 13.06 -13.21
N THR A 14 11.71 14.01 -12.90
CA THR A 14 11.45 14.58 -11.55
C THR A 14 10.95 13.54 -10.53
N GLN A 15 11.26 12.25 -10.72
CA GLN A 15 10.77 11.09 -9.97
C GLN A 15 11.90 10.38 -9.19
N ALA A 16 13.15 10.88 -9.25
CA ALA A 16 14.27 10.29 -8.51
C ALA A 16 14.01 10.22 -6.98
N TRP A 17 13.29 11.19 -6.42
CA TRP A 17 12.85 11.16 -5.02
C TRP A 17 11.88 10.01 -4.72
N LEU A 18 11.00 9.62 -5.66
CA LEU A 18 10.13 8.44 -5.50
C LEU A 18 10.96 7.16 -5.48
N ALA A 19 11.98 7.05 -6.33
CA ALA A 19 12.91 5.92 -6.30
C ALA A 19 13.68 5.86 -4.97
N SER A 20 14.04 7.00 -4.38
CA SER A 20 14.66 7.07 -3.05
C SER A 20 13.70 6.68 -1.92
N ILE A 21 12.42 7.10 -1.96
CA ILE A 21 11.41 6.69 -0.96
C ILE A 21 11.06 5.20 -1.12
N PHE A 22 10.84 4.72 -2.34
CA PHE A 22 10.69 3.29 -2.63
C PHE A 22 11.91 2.50 -2.16
N GLY A 23 13.10 3.01 -2.42
CA GLY A 23 14.35 2.47 -1.89
C GLY A 23 14.29 2.38 -0.38
N ALA A 24 14.08 3.49 0.34
CA ALA A 24 14.07 3.50 1.80
C ALA A 24 13.06 2.52 2.42
N VAL A 25 11.81 2.52 1.95
CA VAL A 25 10.73 1.66 2.49
C VAL A 25 11.01 0.18 2.24
N PHE A 26 11.48 -0.18 1.05
CA PHE A 26 11.71 -1.59 0.68
C PHE A 26 13.14 -2.08 0.99
N LEU A 27 14.09 -1.20 1.26
CA LEU A 27 15.45 -1.50 1.70
C LEU A 27 15.59 -1.47 3.24
N TRP A 28 14.58 -1.02 3.98
CA TRP A 28 14.65 -1.10 5.45
C TRP A 28 14.91 -2.53 5.98
N PRO A 29 14.26 -3.58 5.46
CA PRO A 29 14.58 -4.96 5.84
C PRO A 29 16.01 -5.39 5.45
N ILE A 30 16.65 -4.68 4.52
CA ILE A 30 18.05 -4.87 4.17
C ILE A 30 18.95 -4.14 5.18
N SER A 31 18.60 -2.92 5.59
CA SER A 31 19.35 -2.21 6.64
C SER A 31 19.27 -2.93 7.99
N SER A 32 18.15 -3.57 8.33
CA SER A 32 18.03 -4.37 9.56
C SER A 32 18.93 -5.60 9.52
N VAL A 33 19.03 -6.29 8.37
CA VAL A 33 19.94 -7.43 8.18
C VAL A 33 21.42 -6.98 8.18
N ILE A 34 21.75 -5.85 7.54
CA ILE A 34 23.11 -5.30 7.54
C ILE A 34 23.53 -4.89 8.96
N LEU A 35 22.69 -4.15 9.68
CA LEU A 35 22.95 -3.75 11.07
C LEU A 35 23.23 -4.97 11.96
N LEU A 36 22.46 -6.05 11.77
CA LEU A 36 22.63 -7.32 12.48
C LEU A 36 23.99 -7.98 12.24
N VAL A 37 24.49 -7.93 11.01
CA VAL A 37 25.74 -8.58 10.61
C VAL A 37 26.97 -7.72 10.98
N THR A 38 26.79 -6.40 11.13
CA THR A 38 27.91 -5.47 11.31
C THR A 38 28.14 -4.98 12.73
N HIS A 39 27.17 -5.06 13.64
CA HIS A 39 27.29 -4.55 15.00
C HIS A 39 26.72 -5.50 16.07
N GLU A 40 27.58 -5.98 16.97
CA GLU A 40 27.22 -6.86 18.11
C GLU A 40 26.45 -6.15 19.24
N THR A 41 26.29 -4.82 19.20
CA THR A 41 25.97 -4.02 20.41
C THR A 41 24.69 -3.18 20.33
N TYR A 42 23.65 -3.62 19.62
CA TYR A 42 22.33 -3.00 19.73
C TYR A 42 21.39 -3.86 20.59
N VAL A 43 21.14 -3.36 21.81
CA VAL A 43 20.16 -3.87 22.77
C VAL A 43 18.80 -4.00 22.09
N GLY A 44 18.29 -5.23 21.98
CA GLY A 44 16.95 -5.53 21.41
C GLY A 44 16.93 -6.32 20.10
N ILE A 45 18.08 -6.72 19.55
CA ILE A 45 18.19 -7.53 18.32
C ILE A 45 18.53 -9.00 18.61
N GLU A 46 18.86 -9.33 19.86
CA GLU A 46 18.94 -10.69 20.37
C GLU A 46 17.61 -11.39 20.05
N ASN A 47 17.63 -12.47 19.26
CA ASN A 47 16.47 -13.25 18.76
C ASN A 47 15.91 -12.89 17.36
N PHE A 48 16.61 -12.12 16.52
CA PHE A 48 16.21 -11.98 15.12
C PHE A 48 16.34 -13.30 14.35
N GLN A 49 15.20 -13.83 13.92
CA GLN A 49 15.07 -15.09 13.22
C GLN A 49 14.14 -14.92 12.02
N TRP A 50 14.50 -15.49 10.87
CA TRP A 50 13.62 -15.54 9.71
C TRP A 50 12.95 -16.92 9.66
N PHE A 51 11.64 -16.98 9.92
CA PHE A 51 10.87 -18.22 10.03
C PHE A 51 11.52 -19.26 10.97
N PHE A 52 11.96 -20.40 10.44
CA PHE A 52 12.55 -21.52 11.18
C PHE A 52 14.08 -21.57 11.05
N PHE A 53 14.70 -20.58 10.40
CA PHE A 53 16.15 -20.53 10.33
C PHE A 53 16.76 -20.28 11.71
N PRO A 54 18.04 -20.66 11.94
CA PRO A 54 18.73 -20.27 13.15
C PRO A 54 18.73 -18.75 13.30
N LYS A 55 18.97 -18.28 14.52
CA LYS A 55 19.13 -16.85 14.78
C LYS A 55 20.19 -16.29 13.83
N LEU A 56 19.89 -15.14 13.26
CA LEU A 56 20.73 -14.55 12.22
C LEU A 56 22.11 -14.11 12.74
N GLU A 57 22.24 -13.93 14.05
CA GLU A 57 23.53 -13.73 14.76
C GLU A 57 24.43 -14.97 14.66
N ASP A 58 23.87 -16.16 14.87
CA ASP A 58 24.60 -17.44 14.84
C ASP A 58 24.77 -17.99 13.41
N ALA A 59 23.92 -17.55 12.47
CA ALA A 59 23.88 -18.03 11.10
C ALA A 59 24.18 -16.93 10.08
N VAL A 60 25.37 -16.36 10.17
CA VAL A 60 25.88 -15.27 9.31
C VAL A 60 25.69 -15.57 7.81
N LEU A 61 25.92 -16.83 7.37
CA LEU A 61 25.70 -17.22 5.97
C LEU A 61 24.24 -17.10 5.52
N VAL A 62 23.28 -17.40 6.41
CA VAL A 62 21.84 -17.24 6.13
C VAL A 62 21.51 -15.75 6.03
N ALA A 63 22.06 -14.93 6.92
CA ALA A 63 21.89 -13.47 6.87
C ALA A 63 22.42 -12.89 5.55
N TRP A 64 23.64 -13.26 5.13
CA TRP A 64 24.19 -12.85 3.83
C TRP A 64 23.39 -13.37 2.65
N GLY A 65 22.89 -14.61 2.71
CA GLY A 65 22.03 -15.19 1.66
C GLY A 65 20.72 -14.42 1.49
N LEU A 66 20.05 -14.07 2.60
CA LEU A 66 18.84 -13.25 2.59
C LEU A 66 19.14 -11.84 2.06
N LEU A 67 20.26 -11.24 2.46
CA LEU A 67 20.69 -9.94 1.95
C LEU A 67 20.91 -9.97 0.44
N LEU A 68 21.67 -10.96 -0.06
CA LEU A 68 21.95 -11.12 -1.48
C LEU A 68 20.66 -11.33 -2.28
N TYR A 69 19.79 -12.22 -1.81
CA TYR A 69 18.46 -12.44 -2.41
C TYR A 69 17.70 -11.12 -2.53
N ARG A 70 17.66 -10.30 -1.47
CA ARG A 70 16.95 -9.02 -1.50
C ARG A 70 17.58 -8.03 -2.47
N CYS A 71 18.91 -7.92 -2.50
CA CYS A 71 19.62 -7.05 -3.43
C CYS A 71 19.36 -7.45 -4.89
N LEU A 72 19.36 -8.75 -5.21
CA LEU A 72 19.07 -9.26 -6.55
C LEU A 72 17.60 -9.04 -6.92
N ALA A 73 16.67 -9.37 -6.03
CA ALA A 73 15.24 -9.16 -6.25
C ALA A 73 14.92 -7.68 -6.50
N ARG A 74 15.50 -6.75 -5.73
CA ARG A 74 15.33 -5.31 -5.94
C ARG A 74 15.98 -4.82 -7.23
N SER A 75 17.17 -5.29 -7.57
CA SER A 75 17.83 -4.93 -8.82
C SER A 75 17.01 -5.37 -10.04
N TYR A 76 16.51 -6.60 -10.00
CA TYR A 76 15.61 -7.13 -11.04
C TYR A 76 14.31 -6.32 -11.14
N PHE A 77 13.75 -5.90 -10.01
CA PHE A 77 12.56 -5.04 -9.98
C PHE A 77 12.78 -3.71 -10.69
N PHE A 78 13.82 -2.99 -10.31
CA PHE A 78 14.13 -1.69 -10.90
C PHE A 78 14.42 -1.82 -12.39
N TRP A 79 15.12 -2.88 -12.79
CA TRP A 79 15.32 -3.20 -14.20
C TRP A 79 14.01 -3.38 -14.96
N GLN A 80 13.06 -4.15 -14.41
CA GLN A 80 11.75 -4.32 -15.03
C GLN A 80 10.97 -3.01 -15.18
N ILE A 81 10.98 -2.14 -14.16
CA ILE A 81 10.33 -0.83 -14.24
C ILE A 81 11.00 0.02 -15.32
N ALA A 82 12.33 0.09 -15.32
CA ALA A 82 13.09 0.90 -16.27
C ALA A 82 12.82 0.45 -17.71
N ASN A 83 12.94 -0.85 -17.99
CA ASN A 83 12.68 -1.41 -19.32
C ASN A 83 11.21 -1.19 -19.76
N ARG A 84 10.26 -1.26 -18.82
CA ARG A 84 8.85 -0.98 -19.08
C ARG A 84 8.60 0.48 -19.46
N LEU A 85 9.11 1.41 -18.67
CA LEU A 85 8.92 2.85 -18.90
C LEU A 85 9.69 3.33 -20.14
N PHE A 86 10.84 2.72 -20.44
CA PHE A 86 11.59 2.96 -21.68
C PHE A 86 10.77 2.57 -22.92
N ARG A 87 10.12 1.40 -22.90
CA ARG A 87 9.27 0.93 -24.01
C ARG A 87 7.95 1.68 -24.11
N ASN A 88 7.36 2.09 -22.99
CA ASN A 88 6.09 2.81 -22.96
C ASN A 88 6.07 3.89 -21.88
N PRO A 89 6.50 5.13 -22.19
CA PRO A 89 6.55 6.23 -21.23
C PRO A 89 5.19 6.66 -20.66
N LYS A 90 4.08 6.27 -21.31
CA LYS A 90 2.72 6.59 -20.87
C LYS A 90 2.08 5.48 -20.03
N ALA A 91 2.79 4.37 -19.80
CA ALA A 91 2.33 3.29 -18.95
C ALA A 91 2.35 3.70 -17.47
N THR A 92 1.61 2.97 -16.65
CA THR A 92 1.80 2.99 -15.20
C THR A 92 3.20 2.48 -14.84
N ILE A 93 3.77 2.97 -13.73
CA ILE A 93 5.09 2.56 -13.23
C ILE A 93 5.11 1.05 -13.01
N LEU A 94 4.04 0.52 -12.41
CA LEU A 94 3.84 -0.92 -12.21
C LEU A 94 2.65 -1.43 -13.01
N SER A 95 2.78 -2.64 -13.56
CA SER A 95 1.60 -3.42 -13.93
C SER A 95 0.91 -3.95 -12.67
N LYS A 96 -0.38 -4.25 -12.81
CA LYS A 96 -1.18 -4.88 -11.74
C LYS A 96 -0.63 -6.25 -11.34
N LYS A 97 -0.19 -7.04 -12.34
CA LYS A 97 0.47 -8.35 -12.12
C LYS A 97 1.72 -8.21 -11.26
N GLN A 98 2.58 -7.27 -11.63
CA GLN A 98 3.79 -7.00 -10.87
C GLN A 98 3.43 -6.58 -9.45
N SER A 99 2.49 -5.66 -9.23
CA SER A 99 2.16 -5.24 -7.87
C SER A 99 1.68 -6.40 -6.98
N TYR A 100 0.83 -7.30 -7.50
CA TYR A 100 0.38 -8.47 -6.75
C TYR A 100 1.54 -9.34 -6.28
N PHE A 101 2.47 -9.65 -7.19
CA PHE A 101 3.66 -10.43 -6.87
C PHE A 101 4.56 -9.71 -5.86
N TRP A 102 4.80 -8.40 -6.05
CA TRP A 102 5.68 -7.62 -5.18
C TRP A 102 5.12 -7.45 -3.78
N VAL A 103 3.82 -7.21 -3.65
CA VAL A 103 3.19 -7.16 -2.33
C VAL A 103 3.28 -8.53 -1.68
N ALA A 104 2.92 -9.61 -2.36
CA ALA A 104 3.00 -10.96 -1.77
C ALA A 104 4.43 -11.29 -1.28
N GLU A 105 5.44 -11.08 -2.13
CA GLU A 105 6.85 -11.34 -1.79
C GLU A 105 7.33 -10.46 -0.63
N PHE A 106 6.97 -9.17 -0.63
CA PHE A 106 7.35 -8.25 0.43
C PHE A 106 6.73 -8.65 1.77
N GLN A 107 5.43 -8.99 1.78
CA GLN A 107 4.72 -9.41 2.98
C GLN A 107 5.23 -10.75 3.52
N ILE A 108 5.49 -11.74 2.67
CA ILE A 108 6.06 -13.04 3.09
C ILE A 108 7.44 -12.83 3.74
N PHE A 109 8.27 -11.96 3.16
CA PHE A 109 9.58 -11.69 3.74
C PHE A 109 9.48 -10.99 5.09
N LEU A 110 8.59 -10.00 5.24
CA LEU A 110 8.32 -9.34 6.52
C LEU A 110 7.79 -10.34 7.56
N LEU A 111 6.84 -11.18 7.17
CA LEU A 111 6.26 -12.21 8.02
C LEU A 111 7.33 -13.12 8.62
N GLY A 112 8.38 -13.45 7.86
CA GLY A 112 9.48 -14.27 8.35
C GLY A 112 10.18 -13.68 9.57
N PHE A 113 10.36 -12.36 9.64
CA PHE A 113 10.93 -11.71 10.84
C PHE A 113 9.94 -11.62 11.99
N CYS A 114 8.65 -11.54 11.69
CA CYS A 114 7.60 -11.50 12.70
C CYS A 114 7.24 -12.89 13.23
N TRP A 115 7.78 -13.96 12.65
CA TRP A 115 7.43 -15.33 13.01
C TRP A 115 7.69 -15.64 14.49
N HIS A 116 8.80 -15.16 15.04
CA HIS A 116 9.15 -15.36 16.46
C HIS A 116 8.09 -14.79 17.42
N LEU A 117 7.43 -13.69 17.03
CA LEU A 117 6.39 -13.05 17.85
C LEU A 117 5.14 -13.92 18.03
N LEU A 118 4.95 -15.00 17.26
CA LEU A 118 3.85 -15.96 17.52
C LEU A 118 3.90 -16.55 18.92
N ASN A 119 5.12 -16.73 19.45
CA ASN A 119 5.37 -17.36 20.74
C ASN A 119 5.54 -16.36 21.88
N THR A 120 5.52 -15.05 21.62
CA THR A 120 5.67 -14.05 22.69
C THR A 120 4.47 -14.09 23.63
N THR A 121 4.74 -14.04 24.93
CA THR A 121 3.70 -13.83 25.96
C THR A 121 3.43 -12.35 26.18
N SER A 122 4.34 -11.47 25.76
CA SER A 122 4.22 -10.02 25.88
C SER A 122 3.23 -9.46 24.86
N LYS A 123 2.08 -8.98 25.35
CA LYS A 123 1.10 -8.26 24.52
C LYS A 123 1.69 -7.00 23.89
N TYR A 124 2.61 -6.34 24.58
CA TYR A 124 3.20 -5.07 24.13
C TYR A 124 4.11 -5.29 22.92
N ASP A 125 4.93 -6.34 22.93
CA ASP A 125 5.85 -6.62 21.82
C ASP A 125 5.09 -7.03 20.56
N LEU A 126 4.04 -7.85 20.71
CA LEU A 126 3.19 -8.23 19.58
C LEU A 126 2.48 -6.99 18.99
N LYS A 127 1.86 -6.16 19.84
CA LYS A 127 1.17 -4.94 19.40
C LYS A 127 2.13 -3.96 18.73
N ALA A 128 3.29 -3.70 19.32
CA ALA A 128 4.28 -2.79 18.76
C ALA A 128 4.77 -3.26 17.38
N GLY A 129 5.13 -4.54 17.25
CA GLY A 129 5.52 -5.13 15.97
C GLY A 129 4.41 -5.05 14.92
N PHE A 130 3.17 -5.34 15.34
CA PHE A 130 2.01 -5.27 14.45
C PHE A 130 1.66 -3.85 14.01
N TYR A 131 1.69 -2.88 14.92
CA TYR A 131 1.46 -1.46 14.60
C TYR A 131 2.53 -0.92 13.64
N PHE A 132 3.77 -1.34 13.83
CA PHE A 132 4.83 -1.06 12.87
C PHE A 132 4.52 -1.63 11.48
N ILE A 133 4.05 -2.88 11.39
CA ILE A 133 3.60 -3.49 10.12
C ILE A 133 2.45 -2.70 9.49
N CYS A 134 1.46 -2.26 10.27
CA CYS A 134 0.36 -1.43 9.78
C CYS A 134 0.86 -0.10 9.18
N GLY A 135 1.79 0.57 9.87
CA GLY A 135 2.45 1.78 9.36
C GLY A 135 3.24 1.53 8.08
N LEU A 136 3.99 0.43 8.01
CA LEU A 136 4.73 0.02 6.81
C LEU A 136 3.79 -0.28 5.63
N ASN A 137 2.70 -1.00 5.89
CA ASN A 137 1.67 -1.29 4.90
C ASN A 137 1.03 -0.01 4.37
N LEU A 138 0.72 0.95 5.24
CA LEU A 138 0.22 2.26 4.81
C LEU A 138 1.19 2.91 3.82
N MET A 139 2.50 2.95 4.12
CA MET A 139 3.51 3.50 3.21
C MET A 139 3.56 2.76 1.87
N VAL A 140 3.58 1.42 1.90
CA VAL A 140 3.57 0.58 0.69
C VAL A 140 2.34 0.89 -0.15
N PHE A 141 1.16 1.01 0.45
CA PHE A 141 -0.06 1.31 -0.29
C PHE A 141 -0.12 2.72 -0.85
N LEU A 142 0.44 3.72 -0.16
CA LEU A 142 0.59 5.07 -0.73
C LEU A 142 1.46 5.06 -1.99
N LEU A 143 2.55 4.27 -1.95
CA LEU A 143 3.41 4.06 -3.10
C LEU A 143 2.71 3.30 -4.24
N LEU A 144 1.89 2.29 -3.92
CA LEU A 144 1.08 1.56 -4.90
C LEU A 144 0.01 2.45 -5.54
N ILE A 145 -0.61 3.35 -4.77
CA ILE A 145 -1.58 4.33 -5.31
C ILE A 145 -0.91 5.17 -6.40
N ILE A 146 0.32 5.62 -6.18
CA ILE A 146 1.09 6.38 -7.19
C ILE A 146 1.42 5.50 -8.39
N CYS A 147 1.91 4.28 -8.15
CA CYS A 147 2.44 3.42 -9.21
C CYS A 147 1.39 2.75 -10.09
N LEU A 148 0.19 2.48 -9.54
CA LEU A 148 -0.88 1.76 -10.22
C LEU A 148 -1.98 2.68 -10.77
N SER A 149 -1.96 3.97 -10.44
CA SER A 149 -2.99 4.89 -10.92
C SER A 149 -2.63 5.42 -12.32
N PRO A 150 -3.37 5.02 -13.37
CA PRO A 150 -3.12 5.51 -14.71
C PRO A 150 -3.46 7.00 -14.84
N HIS A 151 -2.83 7.63 -15.83
CA HIS A 151 -3.08 9.03 -16.15
C HIS A 151 -4.49 9.24 -16.72
N ARG A 152 -5.00 10.48 -16.63
CA ARG A 152 -6.31 10.86 -17.18
C ARG A 152 -6.44 10.51 -18.67
N GLN A 153 -5.38 10.76 -19.44
CA GLN A 153 -5.15 10.29 -20.83
C GLN A 153 -5.74 8.89 -21.05
N THR A 154 -5.04 7.95 -20.43
CA THR A 154 -5.28 6.52 -20.47
C THR A 154 -6.67 6.13 -19.97
N LEU A 155 -7.14 6.74 -18.87
CA LEU A 155 -8.47 6.44 -18.31
C LEU A 155 -9.62 6.88 -19.23
N GLN A 156 -9.45 7.98 -19.97
CA GLN A 156 -10.45 8.43 -20.95
C GLN A 156 -10.51 7.50 -22.16
N GLU A 157 -9.35 7.10 -22.68
CA GLU A 157 -9.29 6.13 -23.77
C GLU A 157 -9.91 4.80 -23.36
N TRP A 158 -9.57 4.32 -22.17
CA TRP A 158 -10.17 3.13 -21.59
C TRP A 158 -11.69 3.24 -21.49
N SER A 159 -12.20 4.37 -20.95
CA SER A 159 -13.64 4.54 -20.79
C SER A 159 -14.40 4.62 -22.12
N ARG A 160 -13.75 5.10 -23.20
CA ARG A 160 -14.28 5.09 -24.57
C ARG A 160 -14.36 3.67 -25.13
N TYR A 161 -13.28 2.90 -25.02
CA TYR A 161 -13.13 1.63 -25.73
C TYR A 161 -13.62 0.40 -24.96
N LYS A 162 -13.90 0.51 -23.65
CA LYS A 162 -14.38 -0.63 -22.85
C LYS A 162 -15.63 -1.31 -23.41
N HIS A 163 -16.53 -0.56 -24.05
CA HIS A 163 -17.75 -1.11 -24.65
C HIS A 163 -17.46 -1.95 -25.90
N GLN A 164 -16.43 -1.59 -26.66
CA GLN A 164 -15.98 -2.39 -27.79
C GLN A 164 -15.31 -3.67 -27.30
N GLN A 165 -14.52 -3.61 -26.24
CA GLN A 165 -13.91 -4.80 -25.65
C GLN A 165 -14.95 -5.82 -25.16
N ALA A 166 -16.07 -5.35 -24.59
CA ALA A 166 -17.19 -6.20 -24.22
C ALA A 166 -17.84 -6.89 -25.43
N LYS A 167 -17.93 -6.21 -26.59
CA LYS A 167 -18.42 -6.82 -27.85
C LYS A 167 -17.51 -7.95 -28.35
N TYR A 168 -16.21 -7.87 -28.07
CA TYR A 168 -15.24 -8.94 -28.39
C TYR A 168 -15.10 -9.99 -27.26
N GLY A 169 -16.09 -10.10 -26.37
CA GLY A 169 -16.12 -11.11 -25.31
C GLY A 169 -15.14 -10.90 -24.15
N LYS A 170 -14.44 -9.75 -24.08
CA LYS A 170 -13.54 -9.46 -22.95
C LYS A 170 -14.34 -8.96 -21.75
N SER A 171 -14.25 -9.69 -20.64
CA SER A 171 -14.89 -9.33 -19.37
C SER A 171 -14.31 -8.03 -18.78
N LEU A 172 -15.19 -7.14 -18.32
CA LEU A 172 -14.80 -5.91 -17.60
C LEU A 172 -14.00 -6.22 -16.34
N ILE A 173 -14.37 -7.28 -15.62
CA ILE A 173 -13.69 -7.69 -14.39
C ILE A 173 -12.27 -8.15 -14.72
N TYR A 174 -12.11 -8.97 -15.75
CA TYR A 174 -10.79 -9.40 -16.21
C TYR A 174 -9.89 -8.21 -16.54
N ASP A 175 -10.43 -7.20 -17.24
CA ASP A 175 -9.68 -5.99 -17.57
C ASP A 175 -9.41 -5.09 -16.35
N LEU A 176 -10.28 -5.07 -15.33
CA LEU A 176 -10.00 -4.37 -14.07
C LEU A 176 -8.92 -5.07 -13.23
N ILE A 177 -8.84 -6.40 -13.28
CA ILE A 177 -7.83 -7.19 -12.54
C ILE A 177 -6.47 -7.11 -13.24
N TRP A 178 -6.45 -7.26 -14.56
CA TRP A 178 -5.20 -7.45 -15.31
C TRP A 178 -4.85 -6.32 -16.27
N GLY A 179 -5.85 -5.55 -16.70
CA GLY A 179 -5.69 -4.48 -17.69
C GLY A 179 -4.92 -3.29 -17.16
N GLU A 180 -3.96 -2.82 -17.94
CA GLU A 180 -3.06 -1.73 -17.54
C GLU A 180 -3.69 -0.34 -17.70
N LYS A 181 -4.67 -0.22 -18.60
CA LYS A 181 -5.34 1.05 -18.90
C LYS A 181 -6.54 1.34 -18.00
N SER A 182 -7.02 0.31 -17.30
CA SER A 182 -8.20 0.39 -16.46
C SER A 182 -7.87 0.99 -15.08
N PRO A 183 -8.86 1.53 -14.35
CA PRO A 183 -8.65 2.10 -13.02
C PRO A 183 -7.87 1.17 -12.09
N GLY A 184 -6.99 1.75 -11.27
CA GLY A 184 -6.13 1.00 -10.36
C GLY A 184 -6.82 0.57 -9.07
N LEU A 185 -8.06 1.03 -8.78
CA LEU A 185 -8.68 0.88 -7.46
C LEU A 185 -8.88 -0.59 -7.10
N LEU A 186 -9.33 -1.41 -8.07
CA LEU A 186 -9.47 -2.85 -7.87
C LEU A 186 -8.11 -3.53 -7.65
N ALA A 187 -7.05 -3.08 -8.33
CA ALA A 187 -5.72 -3.64 -8.11
C ALA A 187 -5.20 -3.33 -6.70
N ILE A 188 -5.49 -2.13 -6.17
CA ILE A 188 -5.17 -1.79 -4.77
C ILE A 188 -5.96 -2.68 -3.82
N ALA A 189 -7.25 -2.92 -4.10
CA ALA A 189 -8.08 -3.85 -3.30
C ALA A 189 -7.57 -5.29 -3.32
N ILE A 190 -7.09 -5.79 -4.45
CA ILE A 190 -6.49 -7.13 -4.54
C ILE A 190 -5.19 -7.19 -3.74
N ASN A 191 -4.33 -6.16 -3.83
CA ASN A 191 -3.13 -6.08 -2.99
C ASN A 191 -3.49 -6.04 -1.50
N ALA A 192 -4.55 -5.34 -1.10
CA ALA A 192 -5.08 -5.39 0.27
C ALA A 192 -5.53 -6.80 0.66
N GLY A 193 -6.23 -7.50 -0.23
CA GLY A 193 -6.60 -8.91 -0.01
C GLY A 193 -5.38 -9.83 0.18
N ILE A 194 -4.30 -9.63 -0.58
CA ILE A 194 -3.04 -10.38 -0.41
C ILE A 194 -2.46 -10.14 1.00
N VAL A 195 -2.42 -8.88 1.46
CA VAL A 195 -1.98 -8.55 2.82
C VAL A 195 -2.85 -9.26 3.85
N THR A 196 -4.18 -9.23 3.71
CA THR A 196 -5.10 -9.94 4.60
C THR A 196 -4.83 -11.44 4.63
N VAL A 197 -4.69 -12.09 3.47
CA VAL A 197 -4.47 -13.53 3.37
C VAL A 197 -3.17 -13.96 4.04
N ILE A 198 -2.15 -13.11 4.06
CA ILE A 198 -0.85 -13.40 4.68
C ILE A 198 -0.88 -13.17 6.19
N TRP A 199 -1.40 -12.01 6.63
CA TRP A 199 -1.30 -11.61 8.04
C TRP A 199 -2.41 -12.17 8.92
N LEU A 200 -3.61 -12.36 8.39
CA LEU A 200 -4.75 -12.82 9.18
C LEU A 200 -4.50 -14.23 9.77
N PRO A 201 -4.00 -15.23 9.02
CA PRO A 201 -3.61 -16.50 9.61
C PRO A 201 -2.55 -16.35 10.71
N TRP A 202 -1.52 -15.52 10.50
CA TRP A 202 -0.47 -15.31 11.50
C TRP A 202 -1.01 -14.69 12.79
N ILE A 203 -1.93 -13.72 12.71
CA ILE A 203 -2.60 -13.14 13.88
C ILE A 203 -3.30 -14.23 14.69
N PHE A 204 -4.08 -15.10 14.03
CA PHE A 204 -4.84 -16.15 14.71
C PHE A 204 -3.99 -17.31 15.23
N LEU A 205 -2.83 -17.56 14.60
CA LEU A 205 -1.84 -18.53 15.07
C LEU A 205 -1.04 -18.07 16.29
N SER A 206 -1.06 -16.77 16.63
CA SER A 206 -0.34 -16.27 17.81
C SER A 206 -0.83 -16.94 19.10
N LYS A 207 0.02 -17.04 20.13
CA LYS A 207 -0.35 -17.60 21.45
C LYS A 207 -1.13 -16.63 22.36
N GLN A 208 -1.47 -15.44 21.84
CA GLN A 208 -2.15 -14.41 22.61
C GLN A 208 -3.64 -14.71 22.86
N ASN A 209 -4.22 -13.97 23.79
CA ASN A 209 -5.65 -14.06 24.12
C ASN A 209 -6.53 -13.68 22.92
N VAL A 210 -7.73 -14.26 22.85
CA VAL A 210 -8.70 -14.05 21.76
C VAL A 210 -8.98 -12.56 21.53
N GLY A 211 -9.18 -11.78 22.59
CA GLY A 211 -9.44 -10.34 22.47
C GLY A 211 -8.32 -9.56 21.77
N ILE A 212 -7.04 -9.92 22.01
CA ILE A 212 -5.91 -9.29 21.31
C ILE A 212 -5.92 -9.68 19.83
N LYS A 213 -6.17 -10.95 19.51
CA LYS A 213 -6.23 -11.44 18.12
C LYS A 213 -7.32 -10.71 17.33
N GLU A 214 -8.49 -10.56 17.93
CA GLU A 214 -9.61 -9.82 17.34
C GLU A 214 -9.25 -8.34 17.12
N GLU A 215 -8.64 -7.69 18.12
CA GLU A 215 -8.17 -6.31 18.03
C GLU A 215 -7.20 -6.11 16.85
N LEU A 216 -6.18 -6.96 16.72
CA LEU A 216 -5.21 -6.87 15.63
C LEU A 216 -5.85 -7.15 14.26
N ALA A 217 -6.76 -8.12 14.18
CA ALA A 217 -7.47 -8.43 12.94
C ALA A 217 -8.38 -7.25 12.50
N ILE A 218 -9.08 -6.64 13.44
CA ILE A 218 -9.90 -5.44 13.19
C ILE A 218 -9.01 -4.29 12.73
N ALA A 219 -7.90 -4.02 13.43
CA ALA A 219 -6.95 -2.98 13.06
C ALA A 219 -6.40 -3.19 11.64
N LEU A 220 -6.10 -4.42 11.23
CA LEU A 220 -5.68 -4.75 9.86
C LEU A 220 -6.75 -4.36 8.84
N ILE A 221 -7.98 -4.86 9.05
CA ILE A 221 -9.10 -4.69 8.11
C ILE A 221 -9.45 -3.19 7.99
N MET A 222 -9.48 -2.48 9.11
CA MET A 222 -9.72 -1.04 9.12
C MET A 222 -8.60 -0.27 8.41
N THR A 223 -7.33 -0.63 8.62
CA THR A 223 -6.19 -0.01 7.94
C THR A 223 -6.25 -0.22 6.42
N LEU A 224 -6.62 -1.42 5.99
CA LEU A 224 -6.77 -1.69 4.56
C LEU A 224 -7.99 -0.95 3.97
N SER A 225 -9.08 -0.81 4.73
CA SER A 225 -10.24 -0.04 4.28
C SER A 225 -9.93 1.45 4.08
N ILE A 226 -9.13 2.07 4.96
CA ILE A 226 -8.77 3.49 4.82
C ILE A 226 -7.83 3.72 3.64
N VAL A 227 -6.93 2.78 3.38
CA VAL A 227 -6.09 2.77 2.18
C VAL A 227 -6.93 2.77 0.90
N LEU A 228 -8.03 2.02 0.85
CA LEU A 228 -8.92 2.00 -0.31
C LEU A 228 -9.62 3.35 -0.51
N ILE A 229 -10.01 4.01 0.58
CA ILE A 229 -10.55 5.37 0.53
C ILE A 229 -9.50 6.33 -0.06
N TYR A 230 -8.25 6.26 0.41
CA TYR A 230 -7.16 7.09 -0.13
C TYR A 230 -6.90 6.82 -1.61
N GLY A 231 -6.91 5.55 -2.02
CA GLY A 231 -6.78 5.17 -3.43
C GLY A 231 -7.92 5.70 -4.30
N ALA A 232 -9.16 5.65 -3.80
CA ALA A 232 -10.31 6.18 -4.52
C ALA A 232 -10.25 7.72 -4.65
N ILE A 233 -9.89 8.43 -3.58
CA ILE A 233 -9.68 9.89 -3.59
C ILE A 233 -8.59 10.26 -4.59
N ALA A 234 -7.46 9.55 -4.58
CA ALA A 234 -6.35 9.79 -5.50
C ALA A 234 -6.81 9.62 -6.96
N GLN A 235 -7.51 8.54 -7.30
CA GLN A 235 -7.98 8.30 -8.67
C GLN A 235 -9.01 9.32 -9.13
N ILE A 236 -9.95 9.70 -8.28
CA ILE A 236 -10.91 10.78 -8.59
C ILE A 236 -10.18 12.10 -8.84
N THR A 237 -9.13 12.38 -8.06
CA THR A 237 -8.32 13.59 -8.19
C THR A 237 -7.52 13.59 -9.50
N LEU A 238 -6.98 12.45 -9.91
CA LEU A 238 -6.28 12.29 -11.18
C LEU A 238 -7.17 12.52 -12.40
N LEU A 239 -8.49 12.32 -12.28
CA LEU A 239 -9.45 12.60 -13.35
C LEU A 239 -9.78 14.10 -13.53
N LYS A 240 -9.36 14.98 -12.60
CA LYS A 240 -9.58 16.43 -12.71
C LYS A 240 -8.95 16.99 -13.99
N LYS A 241 -9.63 17.95 -14.63
CA LYS A 241 -9.15 18.68 -15.82
C LYS A 241 -8.11 19.73 -15.43
N THR A 242 -6.98 19.31 -14.88
CA THR A 242 -5.87 20.20 -14.50
C THR A 242 -4.52 19.60 -14.89
N LYS A 243 -3.58 20.45 -15.32
CA LYS A 243 -2.20 20.05 -15.62
C LYS A 243 -1.44 19.65 -14.35
N LYS A 244 -1.80 20.21 -13.19
CA LYS A 244 -1.14 19.97 -11.89
C LYS A 244 -1.80 18.85 -11.06
N ARG A 245 -2.47 17.89 -11.69
CA ARG A 245 -3.25 16.84 -10.98
C ARG A 245 -2.45 16.01 -9.99
N ALA A 246 -1.19 15.69 -10.30
CA ALA A 246 -0.33 14.89 -9.42
C ALA A 246 -0.02 15.66 -8.12
N ILE A 247 0.20 16.98 -8.22
CA ILE A 247 0.36 17.86 -7.06
C ILE A 247 -0.91 17.85 -6.21
N TRP A 248 -2.09 17.93 -6.83
CA TRP A 248 -3.36 17.85 -6.08
C TRP A 248 -3.59 16.50 -5.38
N VAL A 249 -3.15 15.39 -5.97
CA VAL A 249 -3.16 14.09 -5.26
C VAL A 249 -2.25 14.15 -4.05
N GLY A 250 -1.01 14.65 -4.23
CA GLY A 250 -0.06 14.83 -3.13
C GLY A 250 -0.61 15.68 -1.99
N ILE A 251 -1.19 16.84 -2.31
CA ILE A 251 -1.84 17.74 -1.32
C ILE A 251 -2.97 17.01 -0.59
N ASN A 252 -3.87 16.34 -1.30
CA ASN A 252 -4.99 15.64 -0.68
C ASN A 252 -4.51 14.50 0.24
N LEU A 253 -3.53 13.71 -0.19
CA LEU A 253 -2.99 12.63 0.62
C LEU A 253 -2.21 13.18 1.83
N ALA A 254 -1.39 14.22 1.64
CA ALA A 254 -0.67 14.86 2.74
C ALA A 254 -1.63 15.48 3.77
N PHE A 255 -2.75 16.08 3.31
CA PHE A 255 -3.80 16.54 4.20
C PHE A 255 -4.36 15.40 5.04
N LEU A 256 -4.73 14.28 4.42
CA LEU A 256 -5.32 13.14 5.13
C LEU A 256 -4.34 12.45 6.09
N ILE A 257 -3.05 12.41 5.74
CA ILE A 257 -2.02 11.71 6.52
C ILE A 257 -1.47 12.58 7.66
N PHE A 258 -1.27 13.88 7.42
CA PHE A 258 -0.62 14.75 8.39
C PHE A 258 -1.59 15.75 9.00
N LEU A 259 -2.26 16.54 8.15
CA LEU A 259 -3.06 17.66 8.65
C LEU A 259 -4.32 17.21 9.39
N LEU A 260 -4.95 16.12 8.96
CA LEU A 260 -6.16 15.58 9.58
C LEU A 260 -5.87 15.05 11.01
N PRO A 261 -4.82 14.23 11.26
CA PRO A 261 -4.41 13.90 12.63
C PRO A 261 -4.05 15.12 13.48
N ILE A 262 -3.38 16.13 12.92
CA ILE A 262 -3.05 17.36 13.65
C ILE A 262 -4.33 18.09 14.06
N ALA A 263 -5.33 18.17 13.18
CA ALA A 263 -6.63 18.75 13.53
C ALA A 263 -7.33 17.94 14.62
N PHE A 264 -7.23 16.61 14.59
CA PHE A 264 -7.75 15.75 15.66
C PHE A 264 -7.02 15.98 16.97
N LEU A 265 -5.70 16.19 16.99
CA LEU A 265 -4.97 16.54 18.22
C LEU A 265 -5.49 17.83 18.88
N VAL A 266 -5.96 18.79 18.08
CA VAL A 266 -6.50 20.06 18.61
C VAL A 266 -7.90 19.88 19.20
N VAL A 267 -8.76 19.08 18.57
CA VAL A 267 -10.17 18.91 18.96
C VAL A 267 -10.38 17.75 19.95
N ALA A 268 -9.56 16.72 19.84
CA ALA A 268 -9.64 15.44 20.53
C ALA A 268 -8.21 14.92 20.83
N PRO A 269 -7.47 15.60 21.73
CA PRO A 269 -6.06 15.31 22.02
C PRO A 269 -5.83 13.89 22.54
N GLU A 270 -6.83 13.33 23.21
CA GLU A 270 -6.78 12.02 23.84
C GLU A 270 -7.47 10.95 22.98
N ILE A 271 -6.69 9.95 22.51
CA ILE A 271 -7.19 8.84 21.67
C ILE A 271 -8.25 8.02 22.41
N ASN A 272 -8.02 7.77 23.70
CA ASN A 272 -8.92 7.04 24.59
C ASN A 272 -10.24 7.78 24.84
N ALA A 273 -10.22 9.12 24.89
CA ALA A 273 -11.42 9.92 25.11
C ALA A 273 -12.30 10.03 23.85
N SER A 274 -11.71 9.93 22.65
CA SER A 274 -12.43 10.11 21.38
C SER A 274 -11.97 9.17 20.28
N PRO A 275 -11.99 7.84 20.50
CA PRO A 275 -11.40 6.86 19.59
C PRO A 275 -12.05 6.88 18.20
N PHE A 276 -13.33 7.27 18.12
CA PHE A 276 -14.07 7.34 16.85
C PHE A 276 -13.39 8.21 15.79
N LEU A 277 -12.90 9.40 16.15
CA LEU A 277 -12.23 10.30 15.19
C LEU A 277 -10.93 9.68 14.69
N TRP A 278 -10.17 9.08 15.60
CA TRP A 278 -8.89 8.45 15.31
C TRP A 278 -9.02 7.21 14.41
N LEU A 279 -10.19 6.55 14.36
CA LEU A 279 -10.46 5.46 13.42
C LEU A 279 -10.46 5.89 11.94
N PHE A 280 -10.56 7.20 11.65
CA PHE A 280 -10.45 7.78 10.31
C PHE A 280 -9.05 8.37 10.03
N SER A 281 -8.07 8.11 10.89
CA SER A 281 -6.70 8.58 10.77
C SER A 281 -5.77 7.50 10.21
N PRO A 282 -4.59 7.85 9.66
CA PRO A 282 -3.56 6.88 9.28
C PRO A 282 -2.99 6.05 10.44
N ILE A 283 -3.20 6.48 11.69
CA ILE A 283 -2.77 5.76 12.91
C ILE A 283 -3.93 5.04 13.59
N LEU A 284 -5.02 4.76 12.87
CA LEU A 284 -6.23 4.13 13.42
C LEU A 284 -5.98 2.86 14.23
N PHE A 285 -4.90 2.13 13.95
CA PHE A 285 -4.57 0.89 14.63
C PHE A 285 -4.32 1.09 16.12
N THR A 286 -3.92 2.29 16.57
CA THR A 286 -3.79 2.60 18.01
C THR A 286 -5.13 2.95 18.66
N ALA A 287 -6.14 3.33 17.86
CA ALA A 287 -7.45 3.72 18.37
C ALA A 287 -8.39 2.52 18.58
N VAL A 288 -8.14 1.40 17.89
CA VAL A 288 -8.95 0.17 18.03
C VAL A 288 -8.93 -0.35 19.47
N GLU A 289 -7.79 -0.25 20.17
CA GLU A 289 -7.64 -0.66 21.57
C GLU A 289 -8.61 0.05 22.53
N TYR A 290 -8.97 1.29 22.21
CA TYR A 290 -9.81 2.13 23.07
C TYR A 290 -11.25 2.23 22.58
N ALA A 291 -11.56 1.71 21.40
CA ALA A 291 -12.86 1.81 20.78
C ALA A 291 -13.79 0.68 21.24
N SER A 292 -15.04 1.01 21.58
CA SER A 292 -16.06 -0.01 21.80
C SER A 292 -16.39 -0.74 20.49
N GLY A 293 -16.90 -1.98 20.58
CA GLY A 293 -17.33 -2.74 19.41
C GLY A 293 -18.36 -1.99 18.55
N THR A 294 -19.29 -1.26 19.17
CA THR A 294 -20.26 -0.40 18.47
C THR A 294 -19.57 0.73 17.72
N THR A 295 -18.59 1.39 18.35
CA THR A 295 -17.81 2.47 17.73
C THR A 295 -17.05 1.96 16.50
N ILE A 296 -16.40 0.80 16.63
CA ILE A 296 -15.67 0.14 15.53
C ILE A 296 -16.63 -0.20 14.39
N PHE A 297 -17.78 -0.80 14.70
CA PHE A 297 -18.78 -1.19 13.70
C PHE A 297 -19.31 0.01 12.92
N ILE A 298 -19.66 1.11 13.60
CA ILE A 298 -20.14 2.34 12.96
C ILE A 298 -19.03 2.99 12.11
N ALA A 299 -17.80 3.02 12.60
CA ALA A 299 -16.67 3.56 11.85
C ALA A 299 -16.40 2.73 10.59
N PHE A 300 -16.43 1.41 10.69
CA PHE A 300 -16.27 0.51 9.54
C PHE A 300 -17.42 0.67 8.53
N LEU A 301 -18.67 0.76 8.98
CA LEU A 301 -19.81 1.02 8.10
C LEU A 301 -19.67 2.39 7.39
N SER A 302 -19.12 3.37 8.08
CA SER A 302 -18.78 4.68 7.51
C SER A 302 -17.68 4.56 6.45
N HIS A 303 -16.64 3.77 6.69
CA HIS A 303 -15.60 3.49 5.69
C HIS A 303 -16.18 2.86 4.43
N LEU A 304 -17.05 1.85 4.57
CA LEU A 304 -17.73 1.20 3.45
C LEU A 304 -18.63 2.18 2.69
N SER A 305 -19.38 3.03 3.41
CA SER A 305 -20.25 4.05 2.81
C SER A 305 -19.45 5.07 2.02
N ILE A 306 -18.37 5.60 2.59
CA ILE A 306 -17.45 6.54 1.92
C ILE A 306 -16.85 5.88 0.67
N LEU A 307 -16.34 4.66 0.79
CA LEU A 307 -15.73 3.93 -0.32
C LEU A 307 -16.75 3.65 -1.44
N GLY A 308 -17.99 3.28 -1.08
CA GLY A 308 -19.09 3.08 -2.02
C GLY A 308 -19.43 4.36 -2.79
N LEU A 309 -19.58 5.49 -2.07
CA LEU A 309 -19.83 6.80 -2.67
C LEU A 309 -18.70 7.24 -3.60
N LEU A 310 -17.44 7.08 -3.18
CA LEU A 310 -16.27 7.43 -3.99
C LEU A 310 -16.18 6.53 -5.24
N SER A 311 -16.43 5.23 -5.10
CA SER A 311 -16.42 4.28 -6.22
C SER A 311 -17.51 4.60 -7.25
N TRP A 312 -18.70 4.99 -6.77
CA TRP A 312 -19.77 5.46 -7.62
C TRP A 312 -19.41 6.77 -8.34
N GLN A 313 -18.85 7.75 -7.61
CA GLN A 313 -18.38 9.00 -8.21
C GLN A 313 -17.28 8.78 -9.26
N LEU A 314 -16.34 7.87 -9.00
CA LEU A 314 -15.28 7.48 -9.93
C LEU A 314 -15.89 6.93 -11.22
N THR A 315 -16.83 6.00 -11.09
CA THR A 315 -17.54 5.39 -12.23
C THR A 315 -18.30 6.43 -13.05
N ARG A 316 -19.02 7.34 -12.37
CA ARG A 316 -19.75 8.43 -13.03
C ARG A 316 -18.82 9.38 -13.78
N LYS A 317 -17.67 9.75 -13.18
CA LYS A 317 -16.67 10.61 -13.83
C LYS A 317 -16.03 9.93 -15.04
N LEU A 318 -15.71 8.64 -14.95
CA LEU A 318 -15.16 7.86 -16.08
C LEU A 318 -16.13 7.78 -17.25
N LYS A 319 -17.43 7.53 -16.97
CA LYS A 319 -18.48 7.48 -18.00
C LYS A 319 -18.59 8.83 -18.73
N LYS A 320 -18.76 9.92 -17.98
CA LYS A 320 -18.83 11.29 -18.55
C LYS A 320 -17.58 11.65 -19.36
N ALA A 321 -16.40 11.23 -18.91
CA ALA A 321 -15.15 11.54 -19.57
C ALA A 321 -14.99 10.85 -20.93
N GLY A 322 -15.64 9.69 -21.15
CA GLY A 322 -15.69 9.00 -22.44
C GLY A 322 -16.73 9.58 -23.40
N GLU A 323 -17.89 10.02 -22.86
CA GLU A 323 -18.97 10.63 -23.65
C GLU A 323 -18.59 12.00 -24.23
N SER A 324 -17.98 12.90 -23.44
CA SER A 324 -17.61 14.25 -23.91
C SER A 324 -16.67 14.24 -25.12
N ALA A 325 -15.76 13.29 -25.21
CA ALA A 325 -14.81 13.19 -26.33
C ALA A 325 -15.46 12.61 -27.60
N SER A 326 -16.45 11.72 -27.44
CA SER A 326 -17.20 11.18 -28.57
C SER A 326 -18.11 12.26 -29.17
N LYS A 327 -18.73 13.09 -28.31
CA LYS A 327 -19.52 14.23 -28.75
C LYS A 327 -18.70 15.29 -29.48
N SER A 328 -17.50 15.63 -28.99
CA SER A 328 -16.64 16.60 -29.66
C SER A 328 -16.18 16.16 -31.05
N LEU A 329 -15.96 14.85 -31.25
CA LEU A 329 -15.55 14.28 -32.55
C LEU A 329 -16.69 14.22 -33.58
N ILE A 330 -17.94 14.12 -33.14
CA ILE A 330 -19.12 14.10 -34.03
C ILE A 330 -19.58 15.53 -34.38
N SER A 331 -19.21 16.51 -33.55
CA SER A 331 -19.53 17.92 -33.75
C SER A 331 -18.42 18.75 -34.42
N SER A 332 -17.37 18.10 -34.96
CA SER A 332 -16.30 18.73 -35.74
C SER A 332 -16.33 18.23 -37.19
#